data_AF-A0A9D0BI08-F1
#
_entry.id   AF-A0A9D0BI08-F1
#
_cell.length_a   1.000
_cell.length_b   1.000
_cell.length_c   1.000
_cell.angle_alpha   90.00
_cell.angle_beta   90.00
_cell.angle_gamma   90.00
#
_symmetry.space_group_name_H-M   'P 1'
#
loop_
_entity.id
_entity.type
_entity.pdbx_description
1 polymer ?
#
loop_
_entity_poly.entity_id
_entity_poly.type
_entity_poly.pdbx_seq_one_letter_code
_entity_poly.pdbx_strand_id
1 'polypeptide(L)'
;MRNRTTMNTRQSFTQQGSALIISLVILIVMTLIGITGISTSSLEEKMAGNTRDRALAFQAAEAALRDGESYFDNNIVSITAAFDGSNAGLYPAGSDPDVFADATWDNSRNYSDAIAGVATQPQYIIELLGEIGDTSDSLNIMGYGESSGLTSLTAVRVTARGTGGSDNSVVILQSNFSKQ
;
A
#
# COMPACT_ATOMS: atom_id res chain seq x y z
N MET A 1 -33.17 -98.61 23.37
CA MET A 1 -32.50 -97.32 23.60
C MET A 1 -31.77 -96.94 22.31
N ARG A 2 -32.20 -95.91 21.58
CA ARG A 2 -31.56 -95.43 20.33
C ARG A 2 -31.27 -93.94 20.50
N ASN A 3 -30.00 -93.58 20.66
CA ASN A 3 -29.54 -92.20 20.81
C ASN A 3 -29.60 -91.49 19.45
N ARG A 4 -30.34 -90.38 19.37
CA ARG A 4 -30.27 -89.42 18.25
C ARG A 4 -29.20 -88.38 18.55
N THR A 5 -28.09 -88.45 17.83
CA THR A 5 -27.05 -87.41 17.84
C THR A 5 -27.57 -86.22 17.03
N THR A 6 -27.88 -85.11 17.70
CA THR A 6 -28.24 -83.84 17.05
C THR A 6 -26.98 -83.19 16.47
N MET A 7 -26.85 -83.18 15.15
CA MET A 7 -25.79 -82.42 14.47
C MET A 7 -26.11 -80.93 14.56
N ASN A 8 -25.27 -80.18 15.28
CA ASN A 8 -25.37 -78.73 15.42
C ASN A 8 -24.66 -78.07 14.24
N THR A 9 -25.42 -77.65 13.23
CA THR A 9 -24.92 -76.93 12.05
C THR A 9 -24.51 -75.52 12.45
N ARG A 10 -23.20 -75.25 12.53
CA ARG A 10 -22.70 -73.87 12.66
C ARG A 10 -23.00 -73.12 11.36
N GLN A 11 -23.97 -72.21 11.40
CA GLN A 11 -24.19 -71.27 10.30
C GLN A 11 -22.95 -70.38 10.15
N SER A 12 -22.14 -70.62 9.12
CA SER A 12 -21.11 -69.68 8.70
C SER A 12 -21.80 -68.56 7.93
N PHE A 13 -21.93 -67.38 8.54
CA PHE A 13 -22.34 -66.18 7.81
C PHE A 13 -21.24 -65.82 6.80
N THR A 14 -21.48 -66.11 5.52
CA THR A 14 -20.64 -65.63 4.43
C THR A 14 -20.94 -64.15 4.20
N GLN A 15 -20.22 -63.27 4.90
CA GLN A 15 -20.19 -61.84 4.56
C GLN A 15 -19.28 -61.66 3.34
N GLN A 16 -19.88 -61.51 2.16
CA GLN A 16 -19.17 -61.22 0.92
C GLN A 16 -19.95 -60.12 0.18
N GLY A 17 -19.36 -58.94 0.04
CA GLY A 17 -19.84 -57.91 -0.90
C GLY A 17 -19.78 -56.45 -0.43
N SER A 18 -19.77 -56.17 0.88
CA SER A 18 -19.89 -54.77 1.37
C SER A 18 -18.56 -54.05 1.60
N ALA A 19 -17.44 -54.76 1.72
CA ALA A 19 -16.14 -54.17 2.06
C ALA A 19 -15.63 -53.14 1.03
N LEU A 20 -15.87 -53.37 -0.26
CA LEU A 20 -15.49 -52.44 -1.33
C LEU A 20 -16.30 -51.13 -1.26
N ILE A 21 -17.59 -51.22 -0.96
CA ILE A 21 -18.47 -50.05 -0.85
C ILE A 21 -18.06 -49.22 0.38
N ILE A 22 -17.82 -49.87 1.51
CA ILE A 22 -17.41 -49.22 2.76
C ILE A 22 -16.04 -48.53 2.58
N SER A 23 -15.08 -49.21 1.96
CA SER A 23 -13.76 -48.61 1.67
C SER A 23 -13.84 -47.42 0.72
N LEU A 24 -14.69 -47.47 -0.32
CA LEU A 24 -14.91 -46.34 -1.22
C LEU A 24 -15.55 -45.13 -0.51
N VAL A 25 -16.54 -45.37 0.35
CA VAL A 25 -17.18 -44.30 1.14
C VAL A 25 -16.15 -43.65 2.08
N ILE A 26 -15.35 -44.45 2.80
CA ILE A 26 -14.30 -43.94 3.69
C ILE A 26 -13.25 -43.16 2.90
N LEU A 27 -12.84 -43.66 1.73
CA LEU A 27 -11.89 -42.96 0.85
C LEU A 27 -12.44 -41.59 0.43
N ILE A 28 -13.69 -41.53 -0.02
CA ILE A 28 -14.34 -40.27 -0.43
C ILE A 28 -14.38 -39.28 0.73
N VAL A 29 -14.77 -39.73 1.93
CA VAL A 29 -14.82 -38.88 3.12
C VAL A 29 -13.43 -38.33 3.46
N MET A 30 -12.38 -39.18 3.44
CA MET A 30 -11.01 -38.73 3.66
C MET A 30 -10.55 -37.71 2.61
N THR A 31 -10.86 -37.93 1.32
CA THR A 31 -10.51 -36.95 0.26
C THR A 31 -11.22 -35.61 0.45
N LEU A 32 -12.50 -35.60 0.84
CA LEU A 32 -13.23 -34.35 1.07
C LEU A 32 -12.62 -33.55 2.22
N ILE A 33 -12.28 -34.23 3.32
CA ILE A 33 -11.58 -33.60 4.46
C ILE A 33 -10.22 -33.04 4.00
N GLY A 34 -9.45 -33.82 3.24
CA GLY A 34 -8.16 -33.39 2.69
C GLY A 34 -8.26 -32.13 1.80
N ILE A 35 -9.24 -32.08 0.89
CA ILE A 35 -9.45 -30.94 -0.02
C ILE A 35 -9.82 -29.67 0.76
N THR A 36 -10.71 -29.78 1.75
CA THR A 36 -11.15 -28.62 2.55
C THR A 36 -9.99 -27.96 3.32
N GLY A 37 -9.02 -28.75 3.80
CA GLY A 37 -7.82 -28.20 4.46
C GLY A 37 -6.92 -27.41 3.49
N ILE A 38 -6.78 -27.89 2.25
CA ILE A 38 -5.96 -27.24 1.21
C ILE A 38 -6.58 -25.90 0.77
N SER A 39 -7.92 -25.83 0.64
CA SER A 39 -8.60 -24.61 0.21
C SER A 39 -8.41 -23.43 1.16
N THR A 40 -8.39 -23.68 2.48
CA THR A 40 -8.16 -22.62 3.48
C THR A 40 -6.74 -22.09 3.40
N SER A 41 -5.74 -22.98 3.31
CA SER A 41 -4.33 -22.61 3.21
C SER A 41 -4.04 -21.76 1.96
N SER A 42 -4.65 -22.08 0.82
CA SER A 42 -4.50 -21.28 -0.40
C SER A 42 -5.10 -19.87 -0.27
N LEU A 43 -6.19 -19.72 0.48
CA LEU A 43 -6.80 -18.41 0.74
C LEU A 43 -5.91 -17.57 1.66
N GLU A 44 -5.39 -18.16 2.73
CA GLU A 44 -4.45 -17.51 3.66
C GLU A 44 -3.17 -17.05 2.95
N GLU A 45 -2.62 -17.85 2.05
CA GLU A 45 -1.45 -17.48 1.24
C GLU A 45 -1.73 -16.25 0.37
N LYS A 46 -2.89 -16.20 -0.31
CA LYS A 46 -3.29 -15.04 -1.11
C LYS A 46 -3.50 -13.78 -0.26
N MET A 47 -4.13 -13.92 0.90
CA MET A 47 -4.30 -12.80 1.83
C MET A 47 -2.95 -12.30 2.36
N ALA A 48 -2.04 -13.21 2.72
CA ALA A 48 -0.69 -12.88 3.17
C ALA A 48 0.12 -12.17 2.07
N GLY A 49 0.01 -12.64 0.82
CA GLY A 49 0.61 -12.01 -0.35
C GLY A 49 0.11 -10.58 -0.56
N ASN A 50 -1.21 -10.37 -0.59
CA ASN A 50 -1.81 -9.05 -0.77
C ASN A 50 -1.48 -8.10 0.40
N THR A 51 -1.46 -8.60 1.63
CA THR A 51 -1.09 -7.81 2.81
C THR A 51 0.37 -7.37 2.74
N ARG A 52 1.28 -8.26 2.35
CA ARG A 52 2.69 -7.94 2.13
C ARG A 52 2.87 -6.91 1.02
N ASP A 53 2.15 -7.07 -0.08
CA ASP A 53 2.22 -6.16 -1.23
C ASP A 53 1.78 -4.73 -0.86
N ARG A 54 0.71 -4.62 -0.08
CA ARG A 54 0.21 -3.35 0.44
C ARG A 54 1.17 -2.72 1.47
N ALA A 55 1.80 -3.54 2.31
CA ALA A 55 2.80 -3.05 3.25
C ALA A 55 4.04 -2.48 2.53
N LEU A 56 4.52 -3.16 1.49
CA LEU A 56 5.62 -2.65 0.65
C LEU A 56 5.24 -1.32 -0.02
N ALA A 57 4.05 -1.23 -0.61
CA ALA A 57 3.55 0.00 -1.22
C ALA A 57 3.49 1.16 -0.21
N PHE A 58 3.05 0.89 1.02
CA PHE A 58 3.01 1.87 2.10
C PHE A 58 4.41 2.35 2.51
N GLN A 59 5.35 1.43 2.72
CA GLN A 59 6.73 1.77 3.05
C GLN A 59 7.39 2.60 1.94
N ALA A 60 7.12 2.26 0.68
CA ALA A 60 7.62 3.01 -0.47
C ALA A 60 7.03 4.42 -0.53
N ALA A 61 5.73 4.56 -0.30
CA ALA A 61 5.07 5.86 -0.23
C ALA A 61 5.62 6.71 0.94
N GLU A 62 5.87 6.12 2.11
CA GLU A 62 6.46 6.82 3.25
C GLU A 62 7.88 7.31 2.96
N ALA A 63 8.70 6.50 2.30
CA ALA A 63 10.04 6.89 1.89
C ALA A 63 10.03 8.09 0.93
N ALA A 64 9.18 8.06 -0.09
CA ALA A 64 9.01 9.18 -1.01
C ALA A 64 8.41 10.42 -0.34
N LEU A 65 7.51 10.25 0.64
CA LEU A 65 6.95 11.35 1.41
C LEU A 65 8.05 12.11 2.18
N ARG A 66 8.90 11.36 2.91
CA ARG A 66 10.03 11.93 3.65
C ARG A 66 11.06 12.60 2.74
N ASP A 67 11.30 12.03 1.56
CA ASP A 67 12.17 12.62 0.55
C ASP A 67 11.60 13.94 0.01
N GLY A 68 10.28 14.01 -0.22
CA GLY A 68 9.59 15.25 -0.62
C GLY A 68 9.65 16.34 0.46
N GLU A 69 9.48 15.98 1.73
CA GLU A 69 9.65 16.90 2.85
C GLU A 69 11.10 17.42 2.93
N SER A 70 12.08 16.52 2.82
CA SER A 70 13.50 16.90 2.79
C SER A 70 13.85 17.76 1.57
N TYR A 71 13.24 17.47 0.42
CA TYR A 71 13.41 18.25 -0.80
C TYR A 71 12.92 19.68 -0.58
N PHE A 72 11.72 19.83 0.01
CA PHE A 72 11.16 21.13 0.36
C PHE A 72 12.08 21.92 1.30
N ASP A 73 12.58 21.28 2.36
CA ASP A 73 13.44 21.94 3.34
C ASP A 73 14.78 22.40 2.76
N ASN A 74 15.43 21.57 1.95
CA ASN A 74 16.81 21.79 1.52
C ASN A 74 16.94 22.50 0.16
N ASN A 75 15.96 22.35 -0.74
CA ASN A 75 16.09 22.82 -2.13
C ASN A 75 15.22 24.03 -2.44
N ILE A 76 14.17 24.28 -1.65
CA ILE A 76 13.28 25.41 -1.87
C ILE A 76 13.76 26.62 -1.06
N VAL A 77 14.38 27.56 -1.78
CA VAL A 77 14.89 28.83 -1.24
C VAL A 77 13.93 29.98 -1.53
N SER A 78 13.23 29.95 -2.67
CA SER A 78 12.24 30.95 -3.08
C SER A 78 10.94 30.27 -3.45
N ILE A 79 9.87 30.52 -2.68
CA ILE A 79 8.54 29.94 -2.92
C ILE A 79 7.98 30.37 -4.27
N THR A 80 8.09 31.66 -4.60
CA THR A 80 7.57 32.22 -5.86
C THR A 80 8.26 31.66 -7.10
N ALA A 81 9.56 31.34 -7.02
CA ALA A 81 10.29 30.75 -8.14
C ALA A 81 10.06 29.23 -8.26
N ALA A 82 9.87 28.53 -7.13
CA ALA A 82 9.71 27.08 -7.13
C ALA A 82 8.30 26.61 -7.51
N PHE A 83 7.28 27.42 -7.21
CA PHE A 83 5.87 27.10 -7.46
C PHE A 83 5.30 27.99 -8.57
N ASP A 84 6.05 28.22 -9.64
CA ASP A 84 5.61 29.03 -10.80
C ASP A 84 4.71 28.24 -11.78
N GLY A 85 4.54 26.93 -11.55
CA GLY A 85 3.79 26.00 -12.41
C GLY A 85 4.63 25.35 -13.52
N SER A 86 5.92 25.69 -13.64
CA SER A 86 6.84 25.15 -14.64
C SER A 86 7.69 23.99 -14.09
N ASN A 87 7.87 23.92 -12.77
CA ASN A 87 8.67 22.89 -12.12
C ASN A 87 7.91 21.56 -11.95
N ALA A 88 8.49 20.47 -12.45
CA ALA A 88 7.95 19.13 -12.27
C ALA A 88 7.73 18.81 -10.78
N GLY A 89 6.56 18.26 -10.49
CA GLY A 89 6.11 17.84 -9.17
C GLY A 89 5.86 18.97 -8.18
N LEU A 90 5.94 20.23 -8.59
CA LEU A 90 5.68 21.40 -7.73
C LEU A 90 4.44 22.15 -8.25
N TYR A 91 3.44 22.26 -7.38
CA TYR A 91 2.12 22.75 -7.74
C TYR A 91 1.80 24.06 -6.99
N PRO A 92 1.51 25.17 -7.70
CA PRO A 92 1.12 26.42 -7.07
C PRO A 92 -0.18 26.28 -6.29
N ALA A 93 -0.41 27.20 -5.36
CA ALA A 93 -1.65 27.26 -4.59
C ALA A 93 -2.86 27.38 -5.52
N GLY A 94 -3.86 26.51 -5.31
CA GLY A 94 -5.10 26.46 -6.08
C GLY A 94 -5.00 25.75 -7.44
N SER A 95 -3.88 25.06 -7.73
CA SER A 95 -3.79 24.19 -8.90
C SER A 95 -4.51 22.85 -8.73
N ASP A 96 -4.73 22.42 -7.47
CA ASP A 96 -5.53 21.25 -7.08
C ASP A 96 -5.33 20.01 -7.99
N PRO A 97 -4.11 19.46 -8.08
CA PRO A 97 -3.84 18.31 -8.95
C PRO A 97 -4.65 17.07 -8.55
N ASP A 98 -5.20 16.35 -9.53
CA ASP A 98 -5.91 15.09 -9.28
C ASP A 98 -4.92 13.97 -8.97
N VAL A 99 -4.70 13.70 -7.69
CA VAL A 99 -3.75 12.67 -7.20
C VAL A 99 -4.13 11.25 -7.62
N PHE A 100 -5.37 11.01 -8.07
CA PHE A 100 -5.83 9.71 -8.53
C PHE A 100 -5.71 9.53 -10.04
N ALA A 101 -5.46 10.61 -10.79
CA ALA A 101 -5.21 10.54 -12.23
C ALA A 101 -3.75 10.17 -12.50
N ASP A 102 -3.51 9.19 -13.38
CA ASP A 102 -2.14 8.78 -13.74
C ASP A 102 -1.34 9.92 -14.38
N ALA A 103 -2.00 10.82 -15.14
CA ALA A 103 -1.37 11.98 -15.79
C ALA A 103 -0.68 12.94 -14.80
N THR A 104 -1.16 13.02 -13.55
CA THR A 104 -0.55 13.84 -12.49
C THR A 104 0.85 13.33 -12.13
N TRP A 105 1.05 12.03 -12.24
CA TRP A 105 2.30 11.35 -11.86
C TRP A 105 3.34 11.36 -12.99
N ASP A 106 2.94 11.61 -14.24
CA ASP A 106 3.87 11.80 -15.38
C ASP A 106 4.78 13.02 -15.20
N ASN A 107 4.28 14.07 -14.53
CA ASN A 107 5.04 15.29 -14.20
C ASN A 107 5.40 15.35 -12.70
N SER A 108 5.58 14.20 -12.04
CA SER A 108 5.95 14.14 -10.62
C SER A 108 7.46 14.03 -10.41
N ARG A 109 7.89 14.06 -9.14
CA ARG A 109 9.28 13.80 -8.76
C ARG A 109 9.43 12.36 -8.33
N ASN A 110 10.52 11.73 -8.75
CA ASN A 110 10.87 10.39 -8.29
C ASN A 110 11.60 10.46 -6.94
N TYR A 111 11.41 9.43 -6.12
CA TYR A 111 12.25 9.20 -4.96
C TYR A 111 13.73 9.14 -5.38
N SER A 112 14.57 9.79 -4.58
CA SER A 112 15.99 10.00 -4.87
C SER A 112 16.83 8.71 -4.89
N ASP A 113 16.38 7.67 -4.18
CA ASP A 113 17.03 6.35 -4.08
C ASP A 113 16.20 5.23 -4.72
N ALA A 114 16.72 4.01 -4.70
CA ALA A 114 16.03 2.82 -5.19
C ALA A 114 15.53 1.94 -4.04
N ILE A 115 14.22 1.64 -4.05
CA ILE A 115 13.64 0.64 -3.14
C ILE A 115 13.62 -0.71 -3.87
N ALA A 116 14.09 -1.76 -3.18
CA ALA A 116 14.08 -3.11 -3.74
C ALA A 116 12.70 -3.77 -3.56
N GLY A 117 12.23 -4.47 -4.59
CA GLY A 117 11.01 -5.28 -4.52
C GLY A 117 9.71 -4.51 -4.75
N VAL A 118 9.78 -3.24 -5.14
CA VAL A 118 8.64 -2.49 -5.70
C VAL A 118 8.61 -2.65 -7.22
N ALA A 119 7.41 -2.60 -7.82
CA ALA A 119 7.21 -2.70 -9.25
C ALA A 119 7.65 -1.42 -9.97
N THR A 120 7.24 -0.27 -9.43
CA THR A 120 7.61 1.07 -9.89
C THR A 120 8.14 1.88 -8.71
N GLN A 121 9.24 2.62 -8.92
CA GLN A 121 9.81 3.45 -7.86
C GLN A 121 8.80 4.51 -7.39
N PRO A 122 8.78 4.82 -6.08
CA PRO A 122 7.79 5.73 -5.54
C PRO A 122 8.08 7.16 -5.99
N GLN A 123 7.02 7.96 -6.04
CA GLN A 123 7.02 9.32 -6.54
C GLN A 123 6.33 10.26 -5.56
N TYR A 124 6.59 11.55 -5.66
CA TYR A 124 5.93 12.56 -4.86
C TYR A 124 5.68 13.85 -5.64
N ILE A 125 4.69 14.59 -5.16
CA ILE A 125 4.36 15.94 -5.59
C ILE A 125 4.23 16.83 -4.35
N ILE A 126 4.50 18.11 -4.52
CA ILE A 126 4.44 19.11 -3.45
C ILE A 126 3.52 20.22 -3.93
N GLU A 127 2.52 20.52 -3.13
CA GLU A 127 1.54 21.56 -3.41
C GLU A 127 1.65 22.67 -2.37
N LEU A 128 1.68 23.92 -2.83
CA LEU A 128 1.69 25.06 -1.95
C LEU A 128 0.28 25.31 -1.39
N LEU A 129 0.13 25.30 -0.06
CA LEU A 129 -1.16 25.59 0.59
C LEU A 129 -1.32 27.09 0.90
N GLY A 130 -0.19 27.80 1.01
CA GLY A 130 -0.15 29.23 1.25
C GLY A 130 0.94 29.62 2.23
N GLU A 131 1.05 30.93 2.42
CA GLU A 131 2.00 31.57 3.31
C GLU A 131 1.22 32.17 4.49
N ILE A 132 1.49 31.69 5.71
CA ILE A 132 0.90 32.22 6.95
C ILE A 132 1.96 33.09 7.61
N GLY A 133 2.02 34.33 7.17
CA GLY A 133 2.86 35.39 7.70
C GLY A 133 2.18 36.71 7.46
N ASP A 134 2.39 37.68 8.35
CA ASP A 134 1.74 38.99 8.27
C ASP A 134 1.98 39.58 6.87
N THR A 135 0.96 39.52 6.02
CA THR A 135 0.91 40.20 4.73
C THR A 135 0.63 41.68 4.99
N SER A 136 1.28 42.24 6.01
CA SER A 136 1.37 43.66 6.20
C SER A 136 2.24 44.16 5.07
N ASP A 137 1.58 44.62 4.01
CA ASP A 137 1.94 45.86 3.36
C ASP A 137 3.46 46.06 3.33
N SER A 138 4.11 45.55 2.29
CA SER A 138 5.48 45.96 1.98
C SER A 138 5.46 47.40 1.48
N LEU A 139 5.05 48.32 2.36
CA LEU A 139 5.63 49.65 2.43
C LEU A 139 7.11 49.44 2.68
N ASN A 140 7.85 49.28 1.59
CA ASN A 140 9.24 49.69 1.51
C ASN A 140 9.29 51.17 1.91
N ILE A 141 9.30 51.44 3.21
CA ILE A 141 9.71 52.75 3.71
C ILE A 141 11.21 52.79 3.46
N MET A 142 11.60 53.62 2.50
CA MET A 142 12.97 53.88 2.13
C MET A 142 13.75 54.28 3.40
N GLY A 143 14.51 53.35 3.96
CA GLY A 143 15.21 53.53 5.22
C GLY A 143 16.19 52.39 5.45
N TYR A 144 17.43 52.62 5.07
CA TYR A 144 18.65 51.88 5.39
C TYR A 144 18.51 50.56 6.17
N GLY A 145 18.72 49.45 5.48
CA GLY A 145 19.55 48.36 6.00
C GLY A 145 18.95 47.34 6.96
N GLU A 146 17.64 47.34 7.21
CA GLU A 146 17.01 46.25 7.97
C GLU A 146 16.02 45.48 7.09
N SER A 147 16.45 44.31 6.64
CA SER A 147 15.54 43.26 6.15
C SER A 147 14.83 42.72 7.38
N SER A 148 13.61 43.21 7.64
CA SER A 148 12.74 42.72 8.71
C SER A 148 12.69 41.19 8.67
N GLY A 149 13.33 40.56 9.66
CA GLY A 149 13.35 39.11 9.87
C GLY A 149 11.99 38.63 10.35
N LEU A 150 11.01 38.66 9.45
CA LEU A 150 9.69 38.09 9.69
C LEU A 150 9.71 36.66 9.18
N THR A 151 9.59 35.70 10.11
CA THR A 151 9.43 34.28 9.83
C THR A 151 8.10 34.07 9.12
N SER A 152 8.17 33.90 7.81
CA SER A 152 7.04 33.51 7.00
C SER A 152 6.84 32.00 7.14
N LEU A 153 5.73 31.58 7.75
CA LEU A 153 5.38 30.17 7.83
C LEU A 153 4.79 29.74 6.49
N THR A 154 5.58 29.10 5.64
CA THR A 154 5.06 28.53 4.40
C THR A 154 4.55 27.12 4.65
N ALA A 155 3.29 26.86 4.32
CA ALA A 155 2.68 25.54 4.42
C ALA A 155 2.56 24.88 3.04
N VAL A 156 2.93 23.61 2.97
CA VAL A 156 2.83 22.76 1.80
C VAL A 156 2.14 21.44 2.12
N ARG A 157 1.50 20.86 1.11
CA ARG A 157 0.99 19.49 1.14
C ARG A 157 1.89 18.63 0.26
N VAL A 158 2.57 17.67 0.87
CA VAL A 158 3.33 16.66 0.16
C VAL A 158 2.43 15.45 -0.06
N THR A 159 2.26 15.04 -1.31
CA THR A 159 1.55 13.81 -1.67
C THR A 159 2.53 12.83 -2.28
N ALA A 160 2.62 11.62 -1.72
CA ALA A 160 3.50 10.56 -2.22
C ALA A 160 2.70 9.36 -2.70
N ARG A 161 3.14 8.73 -3.79
CA ARG A 161 2.60 7.50 -4.37
C ARG A 161 3.66 6.42 -4.33
N GLY A 162 3.34 5.30 -3.71
CA GLY A 162 4.16 4.09 -3.70
C GLY A 162 3.43 2.93 -4.35
N THR A 163 4.19 2.06 -5.02
CA THR A 163 3.67 0.79 -5.56
C THR A 163 4.25 -0.39 -4.77
N GLY A 164 3.48 -1.47 -4.69
CA GLY A 164 3.93 -2.73 -4.11
C GLY A 164 4.86 -3.48 -5.05
N GLY A 165 5.10 -4.76 -4.79
CA GLY A 165 5.70 -5.68 -5.77
C GLY A 165 4.83 -5.92 -7.01
N SER A 166 3.60 -5.41 -7.05
CA SER A 166 2.78 -5.29 -8.26
C SER A 166 2.33 -3.84 -8.50
N ASP A 167 2.18 -3.43 -9.76
CA ASP A 167 1.66 -2.10 -10.12
C ASP A 167 0.17 -1.92 -9.75
N ASN A 168 -0.52 -3.00 -9.41
CA ASN A 168 -1.92 -2.98 -8.98
C ASN A 168 -2.07 -2.56 -7.50
N SER A 169 -1.03 -2.71 -6.69
CA SER A 169 -1.03 -2.29 -5.29
C SER A 169 -0.43 -0.90 -5.19
N VAL A 170 -1.30 0.12 -5.20
CA VAL A 170 -0.90 1.53 -5.09
C VAL A 170 -1.36 2.10 -3.76
N VAL A 171 -0.45 2.78 -3.06
CA VAL A 171 -0.75 3.54 -1.84
C VAL A 171 -0.38 5.00 -2.06
N ILE A 172 -1.30 5.89 -1.71
CA ILE A 172 -1.08 7.34 -1.72
C ILE A 172 -1.12 7.85 -0.29
N LEU A 173 -0.09 8.60 0.12
CA LEU A 173 0.01 9.25 1.43
C LEU A 173 0.05 10.76 1.24
N GLN A 174 -0.53 11.50 2.19
CA GLN A 174 -0.51 12.95 2.21
C GLN A 174 -0.05 13.45 3.57
N SER A 175 0.86 14.43 3.57
CA SER A 175 1.35 15.13 4.75
C SER A 175 1.22 16.64 4.53
N ASN A 176 0.75 17.36 5.54
CA ASN A 176 0.79 18.81 5.54
C ASN A 176 2.01 19.22 6.37
N PHE A 177 2.97 19.85 5.72
CA PHE A 177 4.25 20.23 6.28
C PHE A 177 4.39 21.75 6.22
N SER A 178 5.00 22.37 7.23
CA SER A 178 5.24 23.80 7.24
C SER A 178 6.65 24.13 7.70
N LYS A 179 7.26 25.11 7.04
CA LYS A 179 8.60 25.60 7.32
C LYS A 179 8.51 27.02 7.87
N GLN A 180 9.22 27.28 8.97
CA GLN A 180 9.33 28.58 9.65
C GLN A 180 10.55 29.37 9.20
#